data_AF-A0A497GX27-F1
#
_entry.id   AF-A0A497GX27-F1
#
_cell.length_a   1.000
_cell.length_b   1.000
_cell.length_c   1.000
_cell.angle_alpha   90.00
_cell.angle_beta   90.00
_cell.angle_gamma   90.00
#
_symmetry.space_group_name_H-M   'P 1'
#
loop_
_entity.id
_entity.type
_entity.pdbx_description
1 polymer ?
#
loop_
_entity_poly.entity_id
_entity_poly.type
_entity_poly.pdbx_seq_one_letter_code
_entity_poly.pdbx_strand_id
1 'polypeptide(L)'
;MIGIFGDELRVHLDKYLNRILELVRCAKAEPGGRGVLEMARRYAEDAAYFRSRGMLVEAFEAMTIAWAYVDALASLGLARVPEEFQDILAAGKVKRRS
;
A
#
# COMPACT_ATOMS: atom_id res chain seq x y z
N MET A 1 15.95 19.28 15.41
CA MET A 1 15.70 19.02 13.98
C MET A 1 15.31 17.57 13.68
N ILE A 2 15.78 16.57 14.46
CA ILE A 2 15.45 15.14 14.26
C ILE A 2 13.97 14.81 14.63
N GLY A 3 13.35 15.54 15.57
CA GLY A 3 11.98 15.27 16.01
C GLY A 3 10.88 15.57 14.96
N ILE A 4 11.06 16.62 14.14
CA ILE A 4 10.03 17.07 13.18
C ILE A 4 9.80 16.02 12.09
N PHE A 5 10.87 15.40 11.59
CA PHE A 5 10.80 14.36 10.55
C PHE A 5 10.09 13.09 11.03
N GLY A 6 10.29 12.70 12.28
CA GLY A 6 9.62 11.54 12.87
C GLY A 6 8.12 11.76 13.07
N ASP A 7 7.71 12.98 13.41
CA ASP A 7 6.30 13.32 13.61
C ASP A 7 5.54 13.41 12.29
N GLU A 8 6.14 14.03 11.25
CA GLU A 8 5.56 14.05 9.90
C GLU A 8 5.42 12.64 9.32
N LEU A 9 6.46 11.80 9.44
CA LEU A 9 6.43 10.42 8.98
C LEU A 9 5.34 9.62 9.70
N ARG A 10 5.19 9.80 11.01
CA ARG A 10 4.15 9.14 11.79
C ARG A 10 2.75 9.54 11.32
N VAL A 11 2.50 10.84 11.10
CA VAL A 11 1.22 11.33 10.59
C VAL A 11 0.91 10.74 9.22
N HIS A 12 1.89 10.71 8.31
CA HIS A 12 1.70 10.11 7.00
C HIS A 12 1.45 8.61 7.07
N LEU A 13 2.22 7.90 7.88
CA LEU A 13 2.07 6.46 8.05
C LEU A 13 0.69 6.12 8.62
N ASP A 14 0.25 6.79 9.68
CA ASP A 14 -1.05 6.54 10.31
C ASP A 14 -2.21 6.83 9.34
N LYS A 15 -2.06 7.87 8.49
CA LYS A 15 -3.03 8.22 7.46
C LYS A 15 -3.19 7.13 6.40
N TYR A 16 -2.09 6.53 5.94
CA TYR A 16 -2.11 5.62 4.80
C TYR A 16 -2.12 4.14 5.17
N LEU A 17 -1.55 3.75 6.31
CA LEU A 17 -1.40 2.34 6.68
C LEU A 17 -2.73 1.60 6.70
N ASN A 18 -3.75 2.16 7.35
CA ASN A 18 -5.09 1.56 7.37
C ASN A 18 -5.68 1.46 5.96
N ARG A 19 -5.45 2.46 5.10
CA ARG A 19 -5.91 2.41 3.70
C ARG A 19 -5.20 1.32 2.90
N ILE A 20 -3.91 1.10 3.13
CA ILE A 20 -3.13 0.05 2.46
C ILE A 20 -3.53 -1.34 2.96
N LEU A 21 -3.74 -1.52 4.27
CA LEU A 21 -4.26 -2.77 4.84
C LEU A 21 -5.61 -3.15 4.21
N GLU A 22 -6.51 -2.18 4.10
CA GLU A 22 -7.81 -2.36 3.47
C GLU A 22 -7.69 -2.63 1.96
N LEU A 23 -6.80 -1.91 1.28
CA LEU A 23 -6.50 -2.11 -0.15
C LEU A 23 -6.05 -3.55 -0.44
N VAL A 24 -5.04 -4.08 0.26
CA VAL A 24 -4.51 -5.43 0.02
C VAL A 24 -5.52 -6.53 0.39
N ARG A 25 -6.43 -6.24 1.34
CA ARG A 25 -7.52 -7.15 1.74
C ARG A 25 -8.59 -7.23 0.66
N CYS A 26 -8.98 -6.08 0.11
CA CYS A 26 -10.08 -5.98 -0.85
C CYS A 26 -9.65 -6.22 -2.31
N ALA A 27 -8.36 -6.07 -2.63
CA ALA A 27 -7.83 -6.36 -3.96
C ALA A 27 -8.02 -7.84 -4.33
N LYS A 28 -8.40 -8.09 -5.59
CA LYS A 28 -8.61 -9.43 -6.14
C LYS A 28 -7.68 -9.64 -7.32
N ALA A 29 -6.75 -10.59 -7.19
CA ALA A 29 -5.79 -10.91 -8.24
C ALA A 29 -6.31 -11.99 -9.20
N GLU A 30 -6.01 -11.81 -10.48
CA GLU A 30 -6.06 -12.86 -11.50
C GLU A 30 -5.01 -13.95 -11.18
N PRO A 31 -5.12 -15.18 -11.74
CA PRO A 31 -4.21 -16.28 -11.39
C PRO A 31 -2.71 -15.93 -11.45
N GLY A 32 -2.28 -15.18 -12.46
CA GLY A 32 -0.89 -14.75 -12.61
C GLY A 32 -0.42 -13.68 -11.61
N GLY A 33 -1.34 -13.02 -10.90
CA GLY A 33 -1.03 -11.98 -9.92
C GLY A 33 -1.10 -12.42 -8.46
N ARG A 34 -1.58 -13.63 -8.16
CA ARG A 34 -1.87 -14.07 -6.77
C ARG A 34 -0.64 -14.08 -5.88
N GLY A 35 0.51 -14.53 -6.39
CA GLY A 35 1.76 -14.56 -5.62
C GLY A 35 2.22 -13.16 -5.20
N VAL A 36 2.14 -12.19 -6.12
CA VAL A 36 2.52 -10.80 -5.86
C VAL A 36 1.51 -10.13 -4.91
N LEU A 37 0.21 -10.40 -5.04
CA LEU A 37 -0.79 -9.88 -4.11
C LEU A 37 -0.58 -10.45 -2.69
N GLU A 38 -0.19 -11.71 -2.58
CA GLU A 38 0.15 -12.31 -1.30
C GLU A 38 1.40 -11.65 -0.67
N MET A 39 2.42 -11.35 -1.48
CA MET A 39 3.56 -10.55 -1.01
C MET A 39 3.12 -9.18 -0.52
N ALA A 40 2.23 -8.50 -1.24
CA ALA A 40 1.70 -7.19 -0.83
C ALA A 40 1.00 -7.25 0.54
N ARG A 41 0.25 -8.32 0.81
CA ARG A 41 -0.39 -8.54 2.12
C ARG A 41 0.63 -8.70 3.24
N ARG A 42 1.65 -9.53 3.03
CA ARG A 42 2.72 -9.75 4.01
C ARG A 42 3.47 -8.46 4.33
N TYR A 43 3.77 -7.63 3.33
CA TYR A 43 4.39 -6.32 3.56
C TYR A 43 3.45 -5.35 4.29
N ALA A 44 2.13 -5.41 4.06
CA ALA A 44 1.18 -4.59 4.81
C ALA A 44 1.10 -5.02 6.28
N GLU A 45 1.15 -6.33 6.55
CA GLU A 45 1.23 -6.90 7.90
C GLU A 45 2.54 -6.49 8.60
N ASP A 46 3.67 -6.58 7.90
CA ASP A 46 4.97 -6.12 8.41
C ASP A 46 4.94 -4.62 8.74
N ALA A 47 4.30 -3.80 7.90
CA ALA A 47 4.13 -2.38 8.17
C ALA A 47 3.35 -2.12 9.46
N ALA A 48 2.26 -2.86 9.69
CA ALA A 48 1.49 -2.78 10.93
C ALA A 48 2.30 -3.24 12.14
N TYR A 49 3.07 -4.33 12.00
CA TYR A 49 3.96 -4.82 13.03
C TYR A 49 5.02 -3.77 13.41
N PHE A 50 5.77 -3.25 12.45
CA PHE A 50 6.81 -2.24 12.70
C PHE A 50 6.23 -0.96 13.31
N ARG A 51 5.07 -0.52 12.84
CA ARG A 51 4.37 0.63 13.42
C ARG A 51 4.01 0.42 14.89
N SER A 52 3.53 -0.76 15.26
CA SER A 52 3.21 -1.10 16.65
C SER A 52 4.43 -1.06 17.58
N ARG A 53 5.64 -1.20 17.02
CA ARG A 53 6.92 -1.22 17.73
C ARG A 53 7.66 0.13 17.69
N GLY A 54 7.08 1.16 17.07
CA GLY A 54 7.71 2.47 16.91
C GLY A 54 8.82 2.51 15.86
N MET A 55 8.95 1.46 15.05
CA MET A 55 9.93 1.34 13.96
C MET A 55 9.37 2.05 12.70
N LEU A 56 9.39 3.39 12.72
CA LEU A 56 8.64 4.20 11.75
C LEU A 56 9.19 4.11 10.32
N VAL A 57 10.51 3.97 10.16
CA VAL A 57 11.15 3.91 8.83
C VAL A 57 10.81 2.58 8.16
N GLU A 58 10.96 1.48 8.90
CA GLU A 58 10.65 0.14 8.45
C GLU A 58 9.15 -0.03 8.16
N ALA A 59 8.30 0.58 9.01
CA ALA A 59 6.87 0.60 8.75
C ALA A 59 6.52 1.34 7.45
N PHE A 60 7.17 2.48 7.20
CA PHE A 60 6.95 3.27 6.00
C PHE A 60 7.44 2.55 4.73
N GLU A 61 8.61 1.92 4.81
CA GLU A 61 9.16 1.10 3.74
C GLU A 61 8.22 -0.05 3.38
N ALA A 62 7.83 -0.86 4.37
CA ALA A 62 6.95 -2.00 4.16
C ALA A 62 5.57 -1.59 3.60
N MET A 63 4.99 -0.50 4.12
CA MET A 63 3.72 0.06 3.60
C MET A 63 3.85 0.47 2.13
N THR A 64 4.97 1.10 1.77
CA THR A 64 5.23 1.56 0.40
C THR A 64 5.41 0.38 -0.56
N ILE A 65 6.09 -0.68 -0.13
CA ILE A 65 6.25 -1.91 -0.93
C ILE A 65 4.89 -2.58 -1.17
N ALA A 66 4.06 -2.72 -0.12
CA ALA A 66 2.72 -3.26 -0.24
C ALA A 66 1.86 -2.49 -1.25
N TRP A 67 1.88 -1.16 -1.16
CA TRP A 67 1.20 -0.28 -2.11
C TRP A 67 1.70 -0.47 -3.54
N ALA A 68 3.03 -0.47 -3.76
CA ALA A 68 3.63 -0.57 -5.08
C ALA A 68 3.27 -1.89 -5.79
N TYR A 69 3.21 -3.00 -5.07
CA TYR A 69 2.78 -4.27 -5.65
C TYR A 69 1.32 -4.25 -6.11
N VAL A 70 0.40 -3.67 -5.32
CA VAL A 70 -1.00 -3.57 -5.74
C VAL A 70 -1.17 -2.63 -6.93
N ASP A 71 -0.47 -1.49 -6.93
CA ASP A 71 -0.51 -0.53 -8.05
C ASP A 71 0.05 -1.14 -9.35
N ALA A 72 1.15 -1.88 -9.26
CA ALA A 72 1.71 -2.60 -10.39
C ALA A 72 0.74 -3.67 -10.93
N LEU A 73 0.16 -4.49 -10.05
CA LEU A 73 -0.83 -5.50 -10.46
C LEU A 73 -2.06 -4.86 -11.12
N ALA A 74 -2.58 -3.77 -10.57
CA ALA A 74 -3.71 -3.04 -11.14
C ALA A 74 -3.36 -2.45 -12.52
N SER A 75 -2.16 -1.88 -12.65
CA SER A 75 -1.65 -1.31 -13.92
C SER A 75 -1.50 -2.36 -15.01
N LEU A 76 -1.08 -3.58 -14.65
CA LEU A 76 -0.92 -4.71 -15.57
C LEU A 76 -2.24 -5.45 -15.86
N GLY A 77 -3.36 -5.02 -15.25
CA GLY A 77 -4.64 -5.72 -15.37
C GLY A 77 -4.67 -7.09 -14.67
N LEU A 78 -3.70 -7.35 -13.78
CA LEU A 78 -3.58 -8.60 -13.01
C LEU A 78 -4.26 -8.55 -11.65
N ALA A 79 -4.79 -7.38 -11.25
CA ALA A 79 -5.66 -7.26 -10.10
C ALA A 79 -6.80 -6.25 -10.35
N ARG A 80 -7.94 -6.53 -9.73
CA ARG A 80 -9.06 -5.61 -9.60
C ARG A 80 -9.04 -4.99 -8.21
N VAL A 81 -9.15 -3.67 -8.16
CA VAL A 81 -9.14 -2.88 -6.92
C VAL A 81 -10.44 -2.07 -6.85
N PRO A 82 -11.12 -2.01 -5.69
CA PRO A 82 -12.32 -1.19 -5.52
C PRO A 82 -12.10 0.29 -5.88
N GLU A 83 -13.15 0.95 -6.34
CA GLU A 83 -13.06 2.32 -6.86
C GLU A 83 -12.60 3.34 -5.80
N GLU A 84 -12.98 3.11 -4.54
CA GLU A 84 -12.62 3.95 -3.38
C GLU A 84 -11.11 4.04 -3.09
N PHE A 85 -10.30 3.15 -3.68
CA PHE A 85 -8.84 3.18 -3.56
C PHE A 85 -8.14 3.68 -4.83
N GLN A 86 -8.86 4.06 -5.88
CA GLN A 86 -8.25 4.48 -7.14
C GLN A 86 -7.49 5.82 -7.03
N ASP A 87 -7.79 6.65 -6.02
CA ASP A 87 -7.12 7.93 -5.77
C ASP A 87 -5.66 7.77 -5.30
N ILE A 88 -5.36 6.66 -4.62
CA ILE A 88 -4.02 6.34 -4.12
C ILE A 88 -3.22 5.49 -5.10
N LEU A 89 -3.83 4.96 -6.16
CA LEU A 89 -3.13 4.23 -7.22
C LEU A 89 -2.68 5.18 -8.33
N ALA A 90 -1.51 4.93 -8.92
CA ALA A 90 -1.14 5.58 -10.16
C ALA A 90 -1.98 5.03 -11.32
N ALA A 91 -2.30 3.73 -11.30
CA ALA A 91 -3.16 3.07 -12.28
C ALA A 91 -4.52 3.77 -12.46
N GLY A 92 -5.13 4.22 -11.36
CA GLY A 92 -6.42 4.93 -11.35
C GLY A 92 -6.33 6.35 -11.95
N LYS A 93 -5.16 6.99 -11.89
CA LYS A 93 -4.92 8.32 -12.45
C LYS A 93 -4.69 8.30 -13.96
N VAL A 94 -4.20 7.19 -14.50
CA VAL A 94 -3.98 7.01 -15.95
C VAL A 94 -5.30 6.82 -16.69
N LYS A 95 -6.24 6.02 -16.16
CA LYS A 95 -7.56 5.76 -16.78
C LYS A 95 -8.50 6.98 -16.83
N ARG A 96 -8.29 8.00 -16.01
CA ARG A 96 -9.11 9.23 -16.01
C ARG A 96 -8.64 10.29 -17.02
N ARG A 97 -7.55 10.03 -17.75
CA ARG A 97 -6.97 10.96 -18.76
C ARG A 97 -7.17 10.51 -20.21
N SER A 98 -7.82 9.37 -20.43
CA SER A 98 -8.15 8.78 -21.74
C SER A 98 -9.66 8.87 -21.98
#